data_AF-A0A8S3FHZ2-F1
#
_entry.id   AF-A0A8S3FHZ2-F1
#
_cell.length_a   1.000
_cell.length_b   1.000
_cell.length_c   1.000
_cell.angle_alpha   90.00
_cell.angle_beta   90.00
_cell.angle_gamma   90.00
#
_symmetry.space_group_name_H-M   'P 1'
#
loop_
_entity.id
_entity.type
_entity.pdbx_description
1 polymer ?
#
loop_
_entity_poly.entity_id
_entity_poly.type
_entity_poly.pdbx_seq_one_letter_code
_entity_poly.pdbx_strand_id
1 'polypeptide(L)'
;KHKHFDVDLETHEPNVKNIQQLGAQLTHEVGNPDIERKSADLIGHWDSLKQATNERTKKLDEFITYHDWASSLNEENPWIKERLHIMNNPGTGTTLVFVQALQKKHESFESDFIVQNERCQEILQQGHRLVEQNNHLSPQINKGMNYLQDTLNRL
;
A
#
# COMPACT_ATOMS: atom_id res chain seq x y z
N LYS A 1 -6.32 -7.28 -14.42
CA LYS A 1 -5.49 -8.17 -15.27
C LYS A 1 -4.88 -9.30 -14.44
N HIS A 2 -4.05 -9.03 -13.42
CA HIS A 2 -3.46 -10.09 -12.57
C HIS A 2 -4.50 -10.97 -11.84
N LYS A 3 -5.50 -10.36 -11.18
CA LYS A 3 -6.61 -11.11 -10.55
C LYS A 3 -7.35 -12.07 -11.48
N HIS A 4 -7.44 -11.75 -12.78
CA HIS A 4 -8.09 -12.65 -13.74
C HIS A 4 -7.22 -13.89 -14.00
N PHE A 5 -5.92 -13.69 -14.10
CA PHE A 5 -4.95 -14.78 -14.23
C PHE A 5 -4.91 -15.69 -13.00
N ASP A 6 -5.07 -15.14 -11.79
CA ASP A 6 -5.21 -15.94 -10.56
C ASP A 6 -6.44 -16.87 -10.63
N VAL A 7 -7.58 -16.34 -11.09
CA VAL A 7 -8.81 -17.13 -11.29
C VAL A 7 -8.63 -18.19 -12.37
N ASP A 8 -7.93 -17.87 -13.45
CA ASP A 8 -7.63 -18.84 -14.52
C ASP A 8 -6.76 -19.99 -13.99
N LEU A 9 -5.76 -19.68 -13.15
CA LEU A 9 -4.93 -20.70 -12.49
C LEU A 9 -5.75 -21.61 -11.59
N GLU A 10 -6.63 -21.05 -10.75
CA GLU A 10 -7.53 -21.84 -9.89
C GLU A 10 -8.43 -22.78 -10.73
N THR A 11 -8.91 -22.28 -11.87
CA THR A 11 -9.75 -23.07 -12.79
C THR A 11 -9.00 -24.23 -13.43
N HIS A 12 -7.69 -24.08 -13.66
CA HIS A 12 -6.85 -25.13 -14.25
C HIS A 12 -6.29 -26.14 -13.24
N GLU A 13 -6.33 -25.84 -11.94
CA GLU A 13 -5.80 -26.73 -10.90
C GLU A 13 -6.39 -28.16 -10.90
N PRO A 14 -7.71 -28.36 -11.07
CA PRO A 14 -8.29 -29.70 -11.19
C PRO A 14 -7.71 -30.49 -12.37
N ASN A 15 -7.42 -29.82 -13.50
CA ASN A 15 -6.89 -30.49 -14.69
C ASN A 15 -5.47 -31.00 -14.45
N VAL A 16 -4.63 -30.21 -13.76
CA VAL A 16 -3.27 -30.64 -13.40
C VAL A 16 -3.31 -31.82 -12.42
N LYS A 17 -4.21 -31.79 -11.43
CA LYS A 17 -4.43 -32.92 -10.51
C LYS A 17 -4.89 -34.19 -11.24
N ASN A 18 -5.78 -34.05 -12.22
CA ASN A 18 -6.23 -35.17 -13.04
C ASN A 18 -5.08 -35.77 -13.87
N ILE A 19 -4.24 -34.95 -14.49
CA ILE A 19 -3.07 -35.43 -15.26
C ILE A 19 -2.07 -36.13 -14.34
N GLN A 20 -1.84 -35.61 -13.12
CA GLN A 20 -0.99 -36.25 -12.12
C GLN A 20 -1.53 -37.64 -11.73
N GLN A 21 -2.83 -37.76 -11.45
CA GLN A 21 -3.46 -39.04 -11.11
C GLN A 21 -3.37 -40.05 -12.27
N LEU A 22 -3.66 -39.61 -13.49
CA LEU A 22 -3.56 -40.45 -14.68
C LEU A 22 -2.11 -40.89 -14.95
N GLY A 23 -1.14 -39.98 -14.79
CA GLY A 23 0.29 -40.27 -14.93
C GLY A 23 0.75 -41.33 -13.92
N ALA A 24 0.28 -41.26 -12.67
CA ALA A 24 0.59 -42.26 -11.65
C ALA A 24 -0.01 -43.64 -11.98
N GLN A 25 -1.26 -43.69 -12.45
CA GLN A 25 -1.91 -44.93 -12.89
C GLN A 25 -1.15 -45.59 -14.05
N LEU A 26 -0.84 -44.81 -15.09
CA LEU A 26 -0.12 -45.31 -16.27
C LEU A 26 1.31 -45.76 -15.94
N THR A 27 1.97 -45.10 -14.99
CA THR A 27 3.29 -45.52 -14.51
C THR A 27 3.21 -46.89 -13.82
N HIS A 28 2.16 -47.13 -13.03
CA HIS A 28 1.93 -48.42 -12.38
C HIS A 28 1.58 -49.55 -13.38
N GLU A 29 0.74 -49.24 -14.38
CA GLU A 29 0.28 -50.23 -15.36
C GLU A 29 1.32 -50.58 -16.43
N VAL A 30 2.05 -49.56 -16.94
CA VAL A 30 2.93 -49.69 -18.11
C VAL A 30 4.41 -49.70 -17.72
N GLY A 31 4.77 -49.12 -16.57
CA GLY A 31 6.16 -49.04 -16.10
C GLY A 31 7.07 -48.19 -17.00
N ASN A 32 6.52 -47.28 -17.80
CA ASN A 32 7.31 -46.43 -18.71
C ASN A 32 7.89 -45.21 -17.96
N PRO A 33 9.22 -45.12 -17.80
CA PRO A 33 9.87 -44.02 -17.08
C PRO A 33 9.67 -42.64 -17.74
N ASP A 34 9.35 -42.58 -19.04
CA ASP A 34 9.04 -41.30 -19.69
C ASP A 34 7.72 -40.68 -19.21
N ILE A 35 6.75 -41.50 -18.79
CA ILE A 35 5.46 -41.03 -18.25
C ILE A 35 5.68 -40.41 -16.88
N GLU A 36 6.44 -41.10 -16.02
CA GLU A 36 6.83 -40.61 -14.70
C GLU A 36 7.57 -39.27 -14.80
N ARG A 37 8.59 -39.21 -15.68
CA ARG A 37 9.35 -37.98 -15.90
C ARG A 37 8.48 -36.81 -16.37
N LYS A 38 7.62 -37.03 -17.39
CA LYS A 38 6.73 -35.96 -17.91
C LYS A 38 5.71 -35.49 -16.87
N SER A 39 5.20 -36.40 -16.04
CA SER A 39 4.29 -36.06 -14.95
C SER A 39 5.00 -35.21 -13.89
N ALA A 40 6.22 -35.60 -13.50
CA ALA A 40 7.06 -34.84 -12.58
C ALA A 40 7.41 -33.45 -13.13
N ASP A 41 7.79 -33.35 -14.41
CA ASP A 41 8.08 -32.09 -15.09
C ASP A 41 6.86 -31.15 -15.08
N LEU A 42 5.65 -31.68 -15.38
CA LEU A 42 4.42 -30.89 -15.35
C LEU A 42 4.13 -30.32 -13.96
N ILE A 43 4.26 -31.15 -12.91
CA ILE A 43 4.03 -30.73 -11.53
C ILE A 43 5.06 -29.66 -11.12
N GLY A 44 6.34 -29.88 -11.45
CA GLY A 44 7.39 -28.91 -11.16
C GLY A 44 7.16 -27.56 -11.83
N HIS A 45 6.74 -27.55 -13.10
CA HIS A 45 6.37 -26.32 -13.80
C HIS A 45 5.13 -25.65 -13.19
N TRP A 46 4.11 -26.44 -12.81
CA TRP A 46 2.90 -25.92 -12.19
C TRP A 46 3.17 -25.27 -10.83
N ASP A 47 3.99 -25.90 -9.99
CA ASP A 47 4.36 -25.35 -8.68
C ASP A 47 5.21 -24.09 -8.82
N SER A 48 6.15 -24.08 -9.77
CA SER A 48 6.94 -22.89 -10.09
C SER A 48 6.07 -21.72 -10.56
N LEU A 49 5.06 -22.02 -11.39
CA LEU A 49 4.10 -21.03 -11.88
C LEU A 49 3.25 -20.45 -10.74
N LYS A 50 2.71 -21.30 -9.86
CA LYS A 50 1.97 -20.86 -8.66
C LYS A 50 2.84 -19.98 -7.76
N GLN A 51 4.08 -20.38 -7.52
CA GLN A 51 5.02 -19.59 -6.71
C GLN A 51 5.24 -18.20 -7.32
N ALA A 52 5.62 -18.14 -8.59
CA ALA A 52 5.89 -16.88 -9.28
C ALA A 52 4.65 -15.96 -9.30
N THR A 53 3.46 -16.55 -9.44
CA THR A 53 2.19 -15.81 -9.42
C THR A 53 1.90 -15.25 -8.03
N ASN A 54 2.04 -16.05 -6.99
CA ASN A 54 1.84 -15.61 -5.60
C ASN A 54 2.83 -14.50 -5.21
N GLU A 55 4.09 -14.63 -5.58
CA GLU A 55 5.10 -13.57 -5.38
C GLU A 55 4.70 -12.27 -6.10
N ARG A 56 4.15 -12.38 -7.31
CA ARG A 56 3.65 -11.23 -8.05
C ARG A 56 2.41 -10.61 -7.38
N THR A 57 1.47 -11.41 -6.88
CA THR A 57 0.30 -10.93 -6.15
C THR A 57 0.72 -10.13 -4.92
N LYS A 58 1.61 -10.69 -4.09
CA LYS A 58 2.16 -10.01 -2.91
C LYS A 58 2.79 -8.66 -3.26
N LYS A 59 3.65 -8.62 -4.28
CA LYS A 59 4.27 -7.36 -4.74
C LYS A 59 3.24 -6.35 -5.22
N LEU A 60 2.21 -6.78 -5.96
CA LEU A 60 1.17 -5.87 -6.43
C LEU A 60 0.37 -5.30 -5.26
N ASP A 61 0.01 -6.11 -4.26
CA ASP A 61 -0.69 -5.64 -3.08
C ASP A 61 0.18 -4.66 -2.26
N GLU A 62 1.48 -4.94 -2.12
CA GLU A 62 2.45 -4.01 -1.52
C GLU A 62 2.51 -2.66 -2.26
N PHE A 63 2.51 -2.67 -3.60
CA PHE A 63 2.52 -1.46 -4.40
C PHE A 63 1.20 -0.68 -4.30
N ILE A 64 0.06 -1.37 -4.35
CA ILE A 64 -1.26 -0.73 -4.26
C ILE A 64 -1.40 -0.02 -2.91
N THR A 65 -1.13 -0.74 -1.82
CA THR A 65 -1.23 -0.19 -0.47
C THR A 65 -0.25 0.96 -0.22
N TYR A 66 0.97 0.88 -0.76
CA TYR A 66 1.91 1.99 -0.76
C TYR A 66 1.37 3.21 -1.53
N HIS A 67 0.80 3.01 -2.71
CA HIS A 67 0.29 4.10 -3.53
C HIS A 67 -0.91 4.80 -2.90
N ASP A 68 -1.81 4.06 -2.27
CA ASP A 68 -2.95 4.62 -1.53
C ASP A 68 -2.47 5.51 -0.37
N TRP A 69 -1.47 5.04 0.38
CA TRP A 69 -0.83 5.83 1.43
C TRP A 69 -0.12 7.07 0.88
N ALA A 70 0.66 6.92 -0.18
CA ALA A 70 1.41 8.02 -0.79
C ALA A 70 0.48 9.09 -1.39
N SER A 71 -0.67 8.70 -1.94
CA SER A 71 -1.71 9.63 -2.39
C SER A 71 -2.29 10.41 -1.22
N SER A 72 -2.65 9.71 -0.15
CA SER A 72 -3.16 10.34 1.08
C SER A 72 -2.18 11.36 1.65
N LEU A 73 -0.89 11.02 1.72
CA LEU A 73 0.17 11.95 2.12
C LEU A 73 0.27 13.17 1.20
N ASN A 74 0.14 12.97 -0.11
CA ASN A 74 0.25 14.06 -1.09
C ASN A 74 -0.97 15.01 -1.06
N GLU A 75 -2.15 14.52 -0.70
CA GLU A 75 -3.35 15.33 -0.54
C GLU A 75 -3.27 16.29 0.66
N GLU A 76 -2.55 15.93 1.72
CA GLU A 76 -2.41 16.79 2.91
C GLU A 76 -1.35 17.88 2.74
N ASN A 77 -0.36 17.64 1.89
CA ASN A 77 0.77 18.56 1.69
C ASN A 77 0.37 19.99 1.28
N PRO A 78 -0.59 20.21 0.35
CA PRO A 78 -1.07 21.55 0.01
C PRO A 78 -1.65 22.30 1.20
N TRP A 79 -2.53 21.67 1.99
CA TRP A 79 -3.15 22.31 3.16
C TRP A 79 -2.08 22.78 4.15
N ILE A 80 -1.11 21.91 4.46
CA ILE A 80 -0.05 22.21 5.42
C ILE A 80 0.81 23.40 4.93
N LYS A 81 1.17 23.40 3.63
CA LYS A 81 1.94 24.49 3.03
C LYS A 81 1.17 25.81 3.05
N GLU A 82 -0.12 25.79 2.74
CA GLU A 82 -0.98 26.98 2.79
C GLU A 82 -1.05 27.55 4.21
N ARG A 83 -1.23 26.69 5.23
CA ARG A 83 -1.27 27.14 6.63
C ARG A 83 0.05 27.73 7.11
N LEU A 84 1.19 27.10 6.78
CA LEU A 84 2.52 27.66 7.06
C LEU A 84 2.70 29.04 6.39
N HIS A 85 2.18 29.24 5.19
CA HIS A 85 2.26 30.53 4.50
C HIS A 85 1.44 31.62 5.20
N ILE A 86 0.23 31.29 5.65
CA ILE A 86 -0.66 32.22 6.37
C ILE A 86 -0.05 32.60 7.73
N MET A 87 0.50 31.64 8.48
CA MET A 87 1.08 31.92 9.80
C MET A 87 2.35 32.76 9.74
N ASN A 88 3.11 32.70 8.63
CA ASN A 88 4.26 33.57 8.42
C ASN A 88 3.88 35.02 8.07
N ASN A 89 2.60 35.30 7.80
CA ASN A 89 2.10 36.64 7.44
C ASN A 89 0.82 37.01 8.22
N PRO A 90 0.85 37.08 9.56
CA PRO A 90 -0.36 37.27 10.36
C PRO A 90 -1.01 38.65 10.19
N GLY A 91 -0.26 39.63 9.69
CA GLY A 91 -0.69 41.03 9.63
C GLY A 91 -0.76 41.65 11.03
N THR A 92 -0.05 42.75 11.25
CA THR A 92 -0.13 43.50 12.51
C THR A 92 -1.13 44.64 12.36
N GLY A 93 -2.05 44.79 13.31
CA GLY A 93 -2.98 45.91 13.32
C GLY A 93 -3.28 46.36 14.74
N THR A 94 -3.61 47.64 14.86
CA THR A 94 -3.61 48.37 16.14
C THR A 94 -5.01 48.72 16.65
N THR A 95 -6.06 48.33 15.92
CA THR A 95 -7.45 48.61 16.29
C THR A 95 -8.11 47.40 16.96
N LEU A 96 -8.99 47.64 17.93
CA LEU A 96 -9.74 46.59 18.61
C LEU A 96 -10.51 45.68 17.64
N VAL A 97 -11.12 46.28 16.61
CA VAL A 97 -11.85 45.55 15.55
C VAL A 97 -10.93 44.61 14.78
N PHE A 98 -9.70 45.04 14.49
CA PHE A 98 -8.71 44.21 13.81
C PHE A 98 -8.26 43.04 14.70
N VAL A 99 -7.99 43.31 15.98
CA VAL A 99 -7.60 42.27 16.95
C VAL A 99 -8.71 41.22 17.12
N GLN A 100 -9.98 41.64 17.22
CA GLN A 100 -11.11 40.71 17.28
C GLN A 100 -11.27 39.87 16.01
N ALA A 101 -11.03 40.46 14.83
CA ALA A 101 -11.03 39.72 13.57
C ALA A 101 -9.90 38.68 13.51
N LEU A 102 -8.69 39.02 13.99
CA LEU A 102 -7.58 38.08 14.10
C LEU A 102 -7.90 36.93 15.07
N GLN A 103 -8.51 37.24 16.22
CA GLN A 103 -8.89 36.22 17.21
C GLN A 103 -9.87 35.22 16.61
N LYS A 104 -10.94 35.69 15.94
CA LYS A 104 -11.90 34.80 15.28
C LYS A 104 -11.25 33.93 14.19
N LYS A 105 -10.29 34.49 13.45
CA LYS A 105 -9.52 33.74 12.45
C LYS A 105 -8.65 32.65 13.11
N HIS A 106 -8.09 32.93 14.29
CA HIS A 106 -7.31 31.97 15.06
C HIS A 106 -8.18 30.82 15.59
N GLU A 107 -9.34 31.12 16.18
CA GLU A 107 -10.29 30.11 16.66
C GLU A 107 -10.74 29.17 15.51
N SER A 108 -11.00 29.73 14.33
CA SER A 108 -11.31 28.92 13.12
C SER A 108 -10.11 28.05 12.71
N PHE A 109 -8.89 28.57 12.81
CA PHE A 109 -7.69 27.80 12.51
C PHE A 109 -7.49 26.64 13.49
N GLU A 110 -7.67 26.85 14.79
CA GLU A 110 -7.55 25.79 15.79
C GLU A 110 -8.54 24.65 15.53
N SER A 111 -9.79 24.98 15.19
CA SER A 111 -10.79 23.98 14.81
C SER A 111 -10.39 23.19 13.57
N ASP A 112 -9.92 23.86 12.52
CA ASP A 112 -9.44 23.20 11.30
C ASP A 112 -8.19 22.34 11.59
N PHE A 113 -7.31 22.81 12.47
CA PHE A 113 -6.07 22.14 12.84
C PHE A 113 -6.33 20.81 13.57
N ILE A 114 -7.34 20.75 14.44
CA ILE A 114 -7.70 19.50 15.14
C ILE A 114 -8.04 18.40 14.12
N VAL A 115 -8.93 18.69 13.17
CA VAL A 115 -9.36 17.74 12.14
C VAL A 115 -8.18 17.32 11.26
N GLN A 116 -7.34 18.28 10.88
CA GLN A 116 -6.16 17.97 10.07
C GLN A 116 -5.16 17.09 10.83
N ASN A 117 -4.90 17.42 12.09
CA ASN A 117 -3.96 16.67 12.91
C ASN A 117 -4.42 15.22 13.03
N GLU A 118 -5.70 14.97 13.27
CA GLU A 118 -6.28 13.62 13.28
C GLU A 118 -6.01 12.88 11.96
N ARG A 119 -6.30 13.51 10.81
CA ARG A 119 -6.05 12.91 9.49
C ARG A 119 -4.57 12.61 9.25
N CYS A 120 -3.67 13.48 9.69
CA CYS A 120 -2.24 13.25 9.58
C CYS A 120 -1.76 12.12 10.50
N GLN A 121 -2.32 11.99 11.71
CA GLN A 121 -2.06 10.85 12.58
C GLN A 121 -2.52 9.53 11.94
N GLU A 122 -3.66 9.51 11.25
CA GLU A 122 -4.10 8.33 10.50
C GLU A 122 -3.13 7.95 9.38
N ILE A 123 -2.60 8.93 8.64
CA ILE A 123 -1.60 8.70 7.58
C ILE A 123 -0.30 8.16 8.16
N LEU A 124 0.13 8.66 9.32
CA LEU A 124 1.31 8.13 10.04
C LEU A 124 1.06 6.69 10.48
N GLN A 125 -0.09 6.38 11.08
CA GLN A 125 -0.44 5.01 11.48
C GLN A 125 -0.53 4.05 10.29
N GLN A 126 -1.06 4.50 9.15
CA GLN A 126 -1.03 3.72 7.91
C GLN A 126 0.40 3.44 7.45
N GLY A 127 1.27 4.47 7.45
CA GLY A 127 2.68 4.31 7.09
C GLY A 127 3.43 3.34 8.01
N HIS A 128 3.22 3.43 9.33
CA HIS A 128 3.80 2.49 10.29
C HIS A 128 3.36 1.05 10.03
N ARG A 129 2.08 0.82 9.77
CA ARG A 129 1.56 -0.52 9.41
C ARG A 129 2.23 -1.08 8.15
N LEU A 130 2.47 -0.25 7.13
CA LEU A 130 3.16 -0.70 5.91
C LEU A 130 4.62 -1.09 6.19
N VAL A 131 5.30 -0.36 7.08
CA VAL A 131 6.67 -0.71 7.51
C VAL A 131 6.68 -2.00 8.33
N GLU A 132 5.73 -2.19 9.25
CA GLU A 132 5.57 -3.43 10.03
C GLU A 132 5.28 -4.65 9.15
N GLN A 133 4.57 -4.44 8.04
CA GLN A 133 4.31 -5.47 7.02
C GLN A 133 5.54 -5.79 6.15
N ASN A 134 6.72 -5.22 6.45
CA ASN A 134 7.96 -5.36 5.68
C ASN A 134 7.81 -4.95 4.21
N ASN A 135 7.00 -3.92 3.93
CA ASN A 135 6.91 -3.38 2.59
C ASN A 135 8.30 -2.95 2.10
N HIS A 136 8.70 -3.40 0.90
CA HIS A 136 10.02 -3.12 0.35
C HIS A 136 10.31 -1.62 0.16
N LEU A 137 9.27 -0.77 0.16
CA LEU A 137 9.35 0.69 0.09
C LEU A 137 9.43 1.37 1.46
N SER A 138 9.71 0.61 2.53
CA SER A 138 9.89 1.14 3.90
C SER A 138 10.81 2.36 3.98
N PRO A 139 11.95 2.46 3.25
CA PRO A 139 12.78 3.67 3.27
C PRO A 139 12.03 4.93 2.78
N GLN A 140 11.23 4.80 1.72
CA GLN A 140 10.43 5.88 1.16
C GLN A 140 9.28 6.25 2.09
N ILE A 141 8.64 5.24 2.69
CA ILE A 141 7.55 5.43 3.65
C ILE A 141 8.06 6.20 4.86
N ASN A 142 9.16 5.76 5.47
CA ASN A 142 9.79 6.43 6.61
C ASN A 142 10.17 7.88 6.28
N LYS A 143 10.72 8.13 5.09
CA LYS A 143 11.04 9.50 4.66
C LYS A 143 9.78 10.38 4.57
N GLY A 144 8.68 9.86 4.04
CA GLY A 144 7.41 10.59 3.95
C GLY A 144 6.78 10.84 5.31
N MET A 145 6.80 9.85 6.22
CA MET A 145 6.31 10.01 7.59
C MET A 145 7.12 11.06 8.36
N ASN A 146 8.45 11.02 8.28
CA ASN A 146 9.31 12.01 8.92
C ASN A 146 9.03 13.42 8.41
N TYR A 147 8.89 13.58 7.09
CA TYR A 147 8.54 14.86 6.50
C TYR A 147 7.19 15.39 7.03
N LEU A 148 6.16 14.52 7.11
CA LEU A 148 4.86 14.91 7.63
C LEU A 148 4.95 15.33 9.10
N GLN A 149 5.64 14.55 9.93
CA GLN A 149 5.82 14.83 11.36
C GLN A 149 6.60 16.13 11.59
N ASP A 150 7.70 16.33 10.86
CA ASP A 150 8.51 17.56 10.94
C ASP A 150 7.69 18.79 10.53
N THR A 151 6.80 18.64 9.55
CA THR A 151 5.99 19.76 9.08
C THR A 151 4.85 20.07 10.05
N LEU A 152 4.21 19.06 10.65
CA LEU A 152 3.24 19.24 11.72
C LEU A 152 3.83 19.92 12.94
N ASN A 153 5.06 19.55 13.35
CA ASN A 153 5.74 20.16 14.50
C ASN A 153 6.09 21.65 14.29
N ARG A 154 5.99 22.14 13.05
CA ARG A 154 6.23 23.55 12.69
C ARG A 154 4.95 24.38 12.61
N LEU A 155 3.79 23.74 12.61
CA LEU A 155 2.49 24.40 12.69
C LEU A 155 2.18 24.73 14.17
#